data_AF-A0A350T3Q7-F1
#
_entry.id   AF-A0A350T3Q7-F1
#
_cell.length_a   1.000
_cell.length_b   1.000
_cell.length_c   1.000
_cell.angle_alpha   90.00
_cell.angle_beta   90.00
_cell.angle_gamma   90.00
#
_symmetry.space_group_name_H-M   'P 1'
#
loop_
_entity.id
_entity.type
_entity.pdbx_description
1 polymer ?
#
loop_
_entity_poly.entity_id
_entity_poly.type
_entity_poly.pdbx_seq_one_letter_code
_entity_poly.pdbx_strand_id
1 'polypeptide(L)' 'MGIGQSTPDITIVGGGIIGCMLAWELTGRGMTVELLANSIVSGSVDAALAPFDPGRFS' A
#
# COMPACT_ATOMS: atom_id res chain seq x y z
N MET A 1 -13.67 23.89 -4.50
CA MET A 1 -12.43 23.91 -3.69
C MET A 1 -11.75 22.57 -3.91
N GLY A 2 -10.91 22.47 -4.95
CA GLY A 2 -10.20 21.23 -5.22
C GLY A 2 -9.15 21.04 -4.14
N ILE A 3 -9.10 19.86 -3.51
CA ILE A 3 -7.94 19.47 -2.72
C ILE A 3 -6.73 19.60 -3.63
N GLY A 4 -5.83 20.55 -3.35
CA GLY A 4 -4.60 20.68 -4.11
C GLY A 4 -3.81 19.39 -3.90
N GLN A 5 -3.74 18.55 -4.94
CA GLN A 5 -2.91 17.35 -4.88
C GLN A 5 -1.45 17.82 -4.85
N SER A 6 -0.88 17.89 -3.64
CA SER A 6 0.57 17.95 -3.50
C SER A 6 1.12 16.64 -4.03
N THR A 7 2.06 16.70 -4.97
CA THR A 7 2.78 15.52 -5.43
C THR A 7 3.53 14.92 -4.25
N PRO A 8 3.28 13.64 -3.88
CA PRO A 8 3.99 13.00 -2.80
C PRO A 8 5.46 12.77 -3.20
N ASP A 9 6.34 12.67 -2.22
CA ASP A 9 7.73 12.27 -2.45
C ASP A 9 7.80 10.81 -2.93
N ILE A 10 6.88 9.97 -2.42
CA ILE A 10 6.85 8.52 -2.67
C ILE A 10 5.41 8.04 -2.83
N THR A 11 5.14 7.28 -3.90
CA THR A 11 3.90 6.52 -4.07
C THR A 11 4.19 5.02 -3.90
N ILE A 12 3.45 4.37 -3.00
CA ILE A 12 3.51 2.93 -2.74
C ILE A 12 2.26 2.26 -3.31
N VAL A 13 2.44 1.22 -4.12
CA VAL A 13 1.35 0.42 -4.68
C VAL A 13 1.27 -0.92 -3.93
N GLY A 14 0.16 -1.12 -3.20
CA GLY A 14 -0.12 -2.34 -2.43
C GLY A 14 -0.12 -2.11 -0.92
N GLY A 15 -1.24 -2.44 -0.26
CA GLY A 15 -1.45 -2.26 1.19
C GLY A 15 -1.16 -3.50 2.04
N GLY A 16 -0.26 -4.37 1.58
CA GLY A 16 0.23 -5.49 2.40
C GLY A 16 1.14 -5.01 3.53
N ILE A 17 1.57 -5.92 4.42
CA ILE A 17 2.39 -5.57 5.59
C ILE A 17 3.66 -4.79 5.21
N ILE A 18 4.30 -5.14 4.09
CA ILE A 18 5.49 -4.45 3.60
C ILE A 18 5.15 -3.01 3.17
N GLY A 19 4.06 -2.82 2.42
CA GLY A 19 3.63 -1.48 1.98
C GLY A 19 3.27 -0.58 3.15
N CYS A 20 2.53 -1.11 4.13
CA CYS A 20 2.18 -0.38 5.35
C CYS A 20 3.39 -0.07 6.22
N MET A 21 4.32 -1.01 6.38
CA MET A 21 5.57 -0.79 7.11
C MET A 21 6.41 0.32 6.48
N LEU A 22 6.56 0.30 5.16
CA LEU A 22 7.28 1.34 4.42
C LEU A 22 6.60 2.70 4.58
N ALA A 23 5.28 2.76 4.41
CA ALA A 23 4.52 4.01 4.57
C ALA A 23 4.71 4.60 5.98
N TRP A 24 4.62 3.77 7.02
CA TRP A 24 4.86 4.18 8.41
C TRP A 24 6.27 4.72 8.63
N GLU A 25 7.27 3.95 8.23
CA GLU A 25 8.68 4.30 8.44
C GLU A 25 9.08 5.58 7.69
N LEU A 26 8.67 5.72 6.43
CA LEU A 26 9.00 6.87 5.59
C LEU A 26 8.29 8.14 6.07
N THR A 27 7.05 8.02 6.54
CA THR A 27 6.33 9.13 7.17
C THR A 27 7.04 9.55 8.47
N GLY A 28 7.52 8.59 9.27
CA GLY A 28 8.32 8.86 10.47
C GLY A 28 9.64 9.59 10.18
N ARG A 29 10.14 9.50 8.94
CA ARG A 29 11.32 10.24 8.45
C ARG A 29 10.98 11.59 7.82
N GLY A 30 9.72 12.02 7.86
CA GLY A 30 9.26 13.32 7.37
C GLY A 30 8.93 13.38 5.88
N MET A 31 8.82 12.25 5.19
CA MET A 31 8.43 12.20 3.77
C MET A 31 6.91 12.20 3.62
N THR A 32 6.42 12.80 2.54
CA THR A 32 5.02 12.69 2.14
C THR A 32 4.82 11.41 1.32
N VAL A 33 3.97 10.50 1.83
CA VAL A 33 3.74 9.18 1.22
C VAL A 33 2.29 9.01 0.82
N GLU A 34 2.07 8.59 -0.43
CA GLU A 34 0.77 8.13 -0.91
C GLU A 34 0.76 6.60 -1.00
N LEU A 35 -0.19 5.94 -0.30
CA LEU A 35 -0.37 4.49 -0.33
C LEU A 35 -1.63 4.14 -1.14
N LEU A 36 -1.44 3.59 -2.33
CA LEU A 36 -2.51 3.09 -3.18
C LEU A 36 -2.78 1.63 -2.88
N ALA A 37 -3.84 1.38 -2.13
CA ALA A 37 -4.19 0.04 -1.66
C ALA A 37 -5.68 -0.25 -1.83
N ASN A 38 -6.05 -0.78 -3.01
CA ASN A 38 -7.42 -1.20 -3.28
C ASN A 38 -7.91 -2.20 -2.23
N SER A 39 -7.03 -3.10 -1.77
CA SER A 39 -7.36 -4.11 -0.75
C SER A 39 -7.75 -3.52 0.62
N ILE A 40 -7.22 -2.34 0.96
CA ILE A 40 -7.56 -1.66 2.21
C ILE A 40 -8.97 -1.07 2.09
N VAL A 41 -9.31 -0.50 0.93
CA VAL A 41 -10.63 0.10 0.68
C VAL A 41 -11.70 -0.98 0.49
N SER A 42 -11.38 -2.06 -0.24
CA SER A 42 -12.32 -3.14 -0.52
C SER A 42 -12.42 -4.16 0.61
N GLY A 43 -11.45 -4.19 1.53
CA GLY A 43 -11.31 -5.26 2.52
C GLY A 43 -10.95 -6.63 1.94
N SER A 44 -10.74 -6.73 0.63
CA SER A 44 -10.38 -7.97 -0.07
C SER A 44 -8.94 -7.91 -0.57
N VAL A 45 -8.16 -8.94 -0.25
CA VAL A 45 -6.81 -9.11 -0.79
C VAL A 45 -6.91 -10.04 -2.00
N ASP A 46 -6.20 -9.70 -3.09
CA ASP A 46 -6.06 -10.61 -4.22
C ASP A 46 -5.41 -11.91 -3.73
N ALA A 47 -6.06 -13.05 -3.97
CA ALA A 47 -5.56 -14.37 -3.58
C ALA A 47 -4.16 -14.65 -4.14
N ALA A 48 -3.84 -14.13 -5.33
CA ALA A 48 -2.51 -14.25 -5.93
C ALA A 48 -1.42 -13.48 -5.16
N LEU A 49 -1.82 -12.50 -4.33
CA LEU A 49 -0.96 -11.69 -3.47
C LEU A 49 -1.04 -12.11 -1.98
N ALA A 50 -1.80 -13.16 -1.65
CA ALA A 50 -1.88 -13.68 -0.29
C ALA A 50 -0.49 -14.15 0.17
N PRO A 51 -0.08 -13.86 1.42
CA PRO A 51 1.26 -14.19 1.93
C PRO A 51 1.61 -15.69 1.87
N PHE A 52 0.61 -16.56 1.76
CA PHE A 52 0.76 -17.99 1.56
C PHE A 52 -0.54 -18.57 0.97
N ASP A 53 -0.46 -19.12 -0.25
CA ASP A 53 -1.48 -19.97 -0.85
C ASP A 53 -0.83 -21.30 -1.27
N PRO A 54 -1.13 -22.42 -0.58
CA PRO A 54 -0.61 -23.75 -0.94
C PRO A 54 -0.93 -24.16 -2.38
N GLY A 55 -2.01 -23.65 -2.97
CA GLY A 55 -2.45 -23.96 -4.33
C GLY A 55 -1.70 -23.18 -5.42
N ARG A 56 -0.79 -22.26 -5.07
CA ARG A 56 -0.11 -21.39 -6.04
C ARG A 56 0.88 -22.13 -6.96
N PHE A 57 1.38 -23.28 -6.54
CA PHE A 57 2.42 -24.05 -7.25
C PHE A 57 1.93 -25.38 -7.83
N SER A 58 0.61 -25.64 -7.78
CA SER A 58 -0.01 -26.85 -8.34
C SER A 58 -0.53 -26.63 -9.75
#